data_AF-A0A970XFC7-F1
#
_entry.id   AF-A0A970XFC7-F1
#
_cell.length_a   1.000
_cell.length_b   1.000
_cell.length_c   1.000
_cell.angle_alpha   90.00
_cell.angle_beta   90.00
_cell.angle_gamma   90.00
#
_symmetry.space_group_name_H-M   'P 1'
#
loop_
_entity.id
_entity.type
_entity.pdbx_description
1 polymer ?
#
loop_
_entity_poly.entity_id
_entity_poly.type
_entity_poly.pdbx_seq_one_letter_code
_entity_poly.pdbx_strand_id
1 'polypeptide(L)'
;MMKIKRKKLILIGIIVALLTILQFTGAMPYIVARVSSSVYVAVNYPAERLKFENAEYLDGFGNYGVVYMNNDGSDKVLGLQMYPKEFPIIVLYDSLNGHA
;
A
#
# COMPACT_ATOMS: atom_id res chain seq x y z
N MET A 1 32.40 -13.96 -16.78
CA MET A 1 32.64 -12.87 -15.81
C MET A 1 31.94 -11.60 -16.32
N MET A 2 30.76 -11.26 -15.77
CA MET A 2 29.95 -10.14 -16.28
C MET A 2 30.55 -8.81 -15.81
N LYS A 3 31.18 -8.04 -16.72
CA LYS A 3 31.72 -6.72 -16.39
C LYS A 3 30.57 -5.72 -16.23
N ILE A 4 30.10 -5.53 -15.00
CA ILE A 4 29.10 -4.50 -14.68
C ILE A 4 29.73 -3.13 -14.93
N LYS A 5 29.17 -2.35 -15.85
CA LYS A 5 29.64 -0.99 -16.15
C LYS A 5 29.49 -0.10 -14.92
N ARG A 6 30.47 0.78 -14.64
CA ARG A 6 30.45 1.73 -13.51
C ARG A 6 29.11 2.47 -13.35
N LYS A 7 28.51 2.91 -14.46
CA LYS A 7 27.17 3.57 -14.46
C LYS A 7 26.05 2.69 -13.91
N LYS A 8 26.07 1.39 -14.21
CA LYS A 8 25.08 0.41 -13.71
C LYS A 8 25.27 0.18 -12.20
N LEU A 9 26.52 0.20 -11.74
CA LEU A 9 26.87 0.07 -10.33
C LEU A 9 26.41 1.28 -9.50
N ILE A 10 26.58 2.49 -10.05
CA ILE A 10 26.06 3.73 -9.44
C ILE A 10 24.53 3.69 -9.36
N LEU A 11 23.86 3.28 -10.44
CA LEU A 11 22.39 3.18 -10.46
C LEU A 11 21.87 2.21 -9.40
N ILE A 12 22.50 1.04 -9.28
CA ILE A 12 22.17 0.05 -8.23
C ILE A 12 22.36 0.65 -6.84
N GLY A 13 23.47 1.36 -6.61
CA GLY A 13 23.73 2.03 -5.34
C GLY A 13 22.67 3.06 -4.97
N ILE A 14 22.21 3.87 -5.94
CA ILE A 14 21.13 4.84 -5.74
C ILE A 14 19.81 4.15 -5.36
N ILE A 15 19.46 3.06 -6.06
CA ILE A 15 18.24 2.29 -5.77
C ILE A 15 18.30 1.71 -4.36
N VAL A 16 19.42 1.10 -3.97
CA VAL A 16 19.60 0.53 -2.63
C VAL A 16 19.50 1.63 -1.56
N ALA A 17 20.19 2.76 -1.76
CA ALA A 17 20.12 3.89 -0.83
C ALA A 17 18.68 4.41 -0.67
N LEU A 18 17.94 4.56 -1.77
CA LEU A 18 16.54 4.99 -1.74
C LEU A 18 15.65 4.00 -0.97
N LEU A 19 15.80 2.70 -1.24
CA LEU A 19 15.05 1.64 -0.53
C LEU A 19 15.36 1.66 0.97
N THR A 20 16.62 1.85 1.36
CA THR A 20 16.98 1.95 2.79
C THR A 20 16.35 3.18 3.46
N ILE A 21 16.37 4.35 2.81
CA ILE A 21 15.75 5.57 3.36
C ILE A 21 14.24 5.38 3.54
N LEU A 22 13.57 4.76 2.56
CA LEU A 22 12.13 4.48 2.64
C LEU A 22 11.79 3.51 3.78
N GLN A 23 12.66 2.55 4.08
CA GLN A 23 12.48 1.61 5.19
C GLN A 23 12.63 2.32 6.55
N PHE A 24 13.67 3.15 6.74
CA PHE A 24 13.92 3.83 8.01
C PHE A 24 12.94 4.96 8.33
N THR A 25 12.38 5.61 7.32
CA THR A 25 11.39 6.68 7.51
C THR A 25 9.98 6.17 7.79
N GLY A 26 9.74 4.85 7.72
CA GLY A 26 8.39 4.28 7.82
C GLY A 26 7.47 4.63 6.65
N ALA A 27 7.98 5.29 5.60
CA ALA A 27 7.21 5.63 4.40
C ALA A 27 6.90 4.39 3.54
N MET A 28 7.78 3.38 3.57
CA MET A 28 7.58 2.13 2.81
C MET A 28 6.26 1.43 3.20
N PRO A 29 5.97 1.22 4.49
CA PRO A 29 4.66 0.82 4.99
C PRO A 29 3.45 1.46 4.31
N TYR A 30 3.40 2.79 4.33
CA TYR A 30 2.30 3.58 3.76
C TYR A 30 2.19 3.39 2.24
N ILE A 31 3.32 3.39 1.54
CA ILE A 31 3.37 3.22 0.08
C ILE A 31 2.83 1.85 -0.32
N VAL A 32 3.29 0.78 0.36
CA VAL A 32 2.85 -0.58 0.02
C VAL A 32 1.36 -0.76 0.32
N ALA A 33 0.87 -0.25 1.45
CA ALA A 33 -0.56 -0.28 1.78
C ALA A 33 -1.40 0.46 0.74
N ARG A 34 -1.00 1.69 0.37
CA ARG A 34 -1.70 2.50 -0.64
C ARG A 34 -1.74 1.84 -2.02
N VAL A 35 -0.62 1.31 -2.50
CA VAL A 35 -0.56 0.69 -3.83
C VAL A 35 -1.37 -0.60 -3.83
N SER A 36 -1.19 -1.46 -2.83
CA SER A 36 -1.86 -2.76 -2.76
C SER A 36 -3.38 -2.59 -2.61
N SER A 37 -3.83 -1.67 -1.76
CA SER A 37 -5.26 -1.35 -1.62
C SER A 37 -5.84 -0.77 -2.90
N SER A 38 -5.10 0.09 -3.61
CA SER A 38 -5.59 0.67 -4.87
C SER A 38 -5.81 -0.38 -5.95
N VAL A 39 -4.92 -1.39 -6.02
CA VAL A 39 -5.10 -2.54 -6.91
C VAL A 39 -6.33 -3.35 -6.50
N TYR A 40 -6.47 -3.67 -5.21
CA TYR A 40 -7.62 -4.41 -4.69
C TYR A 40 -8.95 -3.70 -4.97
N VAL A 41 -9.01 -2.38 -4.73
CA VAL A 41 -10.21 -1.56 -4.98
C VAL A 41 -10.54 -1.51 -6.46
N ALA A 42 -9.55 -1.33 -7.34
CA ALA A 42 -9.77 -1.31 -8.78
C ALA A 42 -10.33 -2.64 -9.32
N VAL A 43 -9.95 -3.77 -8.70
CA VAL A 43 -10.41 -5.11 -9.10
C VAL A 43 -11.80 -5.42 -8.54
N ASN A 44 -12.04 -5.13 -7.25
CA ASN A 44 -13.27 -5.54 -6.57
C ASN A 44 -14.40 -4.51 -6.64
N TYR A 45 -14.05 -3.23 -6.79
CA TYR A 45 -15.01 -2.12 -6.85
C TYR A 45 -14.84 -1.25 -8.11
N PRO A 46 -14.76 -1.85 -9.33
CA PRO A 46 -14.45 -1.10 -10.55
C PRO A 46 -15.51 -0.08 -10.95
N ALA A 47 -16.76 -0.28 -10.52
CA ALA A 47 -17.87 0.64 -10.79
C ALA A 47 -17.98 1.77 -9.75
N GLU A 48 -17.33 1.63 -8.61
CA GLU A 48 -17.42 2.59 -7.51
C GLU A 48 -16.35 3.67 -7.68
N ARG A 49 -16.73 4.94 -7.51
CA ARG A 49 -15.80 6.08 -7.63
C ARG A 49 -15.09 6.32 -6.30
N LEU A 50 -14.47 5.28 -5.75
CA LEU A 50 -13.75 5.34 -4.48
C LEU A 50 -12.43 6.09 -4.64
N LYS A 51 -12.18 7.07 -3.75
CA LYS A 51 -10.92 7.79 -3.65
C LYS A 51 -10.20 7.40 -2.38
N PHE A 52 -8.91 7.12 -2.53
CA PHE A 52 -8.02 6.91 -1.39
C PHE A 52 -8.02 8.16 -0.51
N GLU A 53 -8.28 7.97 0.78
CA GLU A 53 -8.26 9.03 1.78
C GLU A 53 -6.99 8.92 2.64
N ASN A 54 -6.83 7.79 3.34
CA ASN A 54 -5.73 7.60 4.28
C ASN A 54 -5.31 6.13 4.39
N ALA A 55 -4.07 5.91 4.81
CA ALA A 55 -3.56 4.63 5.26
C ALA A 55 -2.76 4.84 6.55
N GLU A 56 -3.04 4.03 7.56
CA GLU A 56 -2.38 4.08 8.87
C GLU A 56 -1.89 2.70 9.25
N TYR A 57 -0.68 2.64 9.81
CA TYR A 57 -0.18 1.40 10.41
C TYR A 57 -0.68 1.29 11.84
N LEU A 58 -1.45 0.24 12.11
CA LEU A 58 -2.01 -0.03 13.42
C LEU A 58 -1.03 -0.94 14.19
N ASP A 59 -0.08 -0.32 14.89
CA ASP A 59 1.01 -1.02 15.61
C ASP A 59 0.51 -2.17 16.50
N GLY A 60 -0.63 -1.98 17.18
CA GLY A 60 -1.22 -2.99 18.06
C GLY A 60 -1.76 -4.26 17.36
N PHE A 61 -2.02 -4.18 16.06
CA PHE A 61 -2.56 -5.30 15.27
C PHE A 61 -1.56 -5.85 14.24
N GLY A 62 -0.44 -5.16 13.99
CA GLY A 62 0.50 -5.54 12.94
C GLY A 62 -0.05 -5.35 11.52
N ASN A 63 -1.14 -4.59 11.38
CA ASN A 63 -1.92 -4.43 10.15
C ASN A 63 -1.96 -2.96 9.72
N TYR A 64 -2.29 -2.70 8.47
CA TYR A 64 -2.73 -1.39 8.01
C TYR A 64 -4.23 -1.26 8.08
N GLY A 65 -4.72 -0.10 8.52
CA GLY A 65 -6.05 0.38 8.17
C GLY A 65 -5.95 1.28 6.93
N VAL A 66 -6.74 1.02 5.90
CA VAL A 66 -6.85 1.88 4.72
C VAL A 66 -8.28 2.33 4.54
N VAL A 67 -8.46 3.62 4.24
CA VAL A 67 -9.77 4.24 4.10
C VAL A 67 -9.92 4.85 2.72
N TYR A 68 -11.06 4.57 2.09
CA TYR A 68 -11.51 5.19 0.86
C TYR A 68 -12.86 5.87 1.07
N MET A 69 -13.04 7.03 0.45
CA MET A 69 -14.30 7.77 0.43
C MET A 69 -14.93 7.75 -0.95
N ASN A 70 -16.25 7.76 -1.01
CA ASN A 70 -16.96 7.93 -2.27
C ASN A 70 -16.98 9.42 -2.69
N ASN A 71 -16.94 9.66 -4.00
CA ASN A 71 -16.85 11.00 -4.59
C ASN A 71 -18.13 11.84 -4.50
N ASP A 72 -19.25 11.19 -4.23
CA ASP A 72 -20.59 11.76 -4.21
C ASP A 72 -20.99 12.30 -2.82
N GLY A 73 -20.07 12.28 -1.84
CA GLY A 73 -20.34 12.74 -0.48
C GLY A 73 -21.25 11.80 0.31
N SER A 74 -21.50 10.58 -0.20
CA SER A 74 -22.19 9.54 0.54
C SER A 74 -21.30 8.93 1.61
N ASP A 75 -21.88 8.57 2.76
CA ASP A 75 -21.22 7.97 3.95
C ASP A 75 -20.56 6.60 3.68
N LYS A 76 -20.41 6.17 2.42
CA LYS A 76 -19.70 4.94 2.07
C LYS A 76 -18.20 5.17 2.19
N VAL A 77 -17.72 4.87 3.38
CA VAL A 77 -16.32 4.74 3.73
C VAL A 77 -15.94 3.26 3.57
N LEU A 78 -15.16 2.93 2.54
CA LEU A 78 -14.55 1.60 2.45
C LEU A 78 -13.34 1.57 3.40
N GLY A 79 -13.45 0.77 4.45
CA GLY A 79 -12.37 0.45 5.36
C GLY A 79 -11.78 -0.92 5.03
N LEU A 80 -10.48 -0.96 4.76
CA LEU A 80 -9.71 -2.18 4.57
C LEU A 80 -8.77 -2.39 5.74
N GLN A 81 -8.64 -3.64 6.20
CA GLN A 81 -7.48 -4.05 7.00
C GLN A 81 -6.54 -4.88 6.14
N MET A 82 -5.26 -4.56 6.17
CA MET A 82 -4.26 -5.22 5.33
C MET A 82 -3.08 -5.75 6.15
N TYR A 83 -2.63 -6.97 5.86
CA TYR A 83 -1.51 -7.64 6.55
C TYR A 83 -0.59 -8.35 5.55
N PRO A 84 0.69 -8.55 5.83
CA PRO A 84 1.48 -7.96 6.91
C PRO A 84 1.96 -6.54 6.59
N LYS A 85 2.78 -5.97 7.49
CA LYS A 85 3.45 -4.67 7.31
C LYS A 85 4.21 -4.58 5.97
N GLU A 86 4.77 -5.68 5.52
CA GLU A 86 5.67 -5.73 4.37
C GLU A 86 5.06 -6.55 3.23
N PHE A 87 5.48 -6.27 2.00
CA PHE A 87 5.03 -7.03 0.84
C PHE A 87 5.45 -8.51 0.96
N PRO A 88 4.60 -9.48 0.56
CA PRO A 88 3.28 -9.32 -0.06
C PRO A 88 2.18 -9.00 0.95
N ILE A 89 1.40 -7.94 0.69
CA ILE A 89 0.26 -7.53 1.54
C ILE A 89 -1.04 -8.11 0.98
N ILE A 90 -1.86 -8.69 1.86
CA ILE A 90 -3.21 -9.18 1.61
C ILE A 90 -4.25 -8.34 2.35
N VAL A 91 -5.48 -8.31 1.83
CA VAL A 91 -6.64 -7.74 2.54
C VAL A 91 -7.18 -8.80 3.49
N LEU A 92 -7.30 -8.48 4.77
CA LEU A 92 -7.87 -9.34 5.81
C LEU A 92 -9.34 -9.02 6.08
N TYR A 93 -9.71 -7.76 5.92
CA TYR A 93 -11.05 -7.28 6.18
C TYR A 93 -11.42 -6.20 5.18
N ASP A 94 -12.67 -6.27 4.72
CA ASP A 94 -13.29 -5.34 3.80
C ASP A 94 -14.66 -4.96 4.38
N SER A 95 -14.84 -3.69 4.73
CA SER A 95 -16.06 -3.21 5.39
C SER A 95 -17.31 -3.25 4.51
N LEU A 96 -17.18 -3.33 3.18
CA LEU A 96 -18.32 -3.39 2.26
C LEU A 96 -18.75 -4.82 1.95
N ASN A 97 -17.80 -5.77 1.95
CA ASN A 97 -18.07 -7.18 1.65
C ASN A 97 -18.11 -8.10 2.87
N GLY A 98 -17.75 -7.62 4.07
CA GLY A 98 -17.84 -8.37 5.33
C GLY A 98 -16.83 -9.52 5.48
N HIS A 99 -16.11 -9.90 4.42
CA HIS A 99 -15.04 -10.89 4.37
C HIS A 99 -14.04 -10.54 3.24
N ALA A 100 -12.80 -11.04 3.34
CA ALA A 100 -11.77 -10.99 2.30
C ALA A 100 -11.93 -12.14 1.28
#